data_AF-A0A7V4L9Y5-F1
#
_entry.id   AF-A0A7V4L9Y5-F1
#
_cell.length_a   1.000
_cell.length_b   1.000
_cell.length_c   1.000
_cell.angle_alpha   90.00
_cell.angle_beta   90.00
_cell.angle_gamma   90.00
#
_symmetry.space_group_name_H-M   'P 1'
#
loop_
_entity.id
_entity.type
_entity.pdbx_description
1 polymer ?
#
loop_
_entity_poly.entity_id
_entity_poly.type
_entity_poly.pdbx_seq_one_letter_code
_entity_poly.pdbx_strand_id
1 'polypeptide(L)'
;MNVTLHPLGIALAVIFVASMALLFRWMFHVPPVVPREVAAACRSVAALQRILVPVSGSIVAERATELACRLGQAQKAEILLVYVVEVPFTLALDAPVPTEDAKGREALRTAQLIVDQHGLPARSKIIPHRYASAGILHLAKEEMVDAIVMGVGAKRSGLVDGIGRTAQEILKRAECEVILDKTPVACL
;
A
#
# COMPACT_ATOMS: atom_id res chain seq x y z
N MET A 1 -68.62 30.11 -3.17
CA MET A 1 -67.41 30.28 -2.33
C MET A 1 -66.23 30.48 -3.26
N ASN A 2 -65.89 31.74 -3.58
CA ASN A 2 -64.75 32.05 -4.44
C ASN A 2 -63.51 32.11 -3.57
N VAL A 3 -62.64 31.10 -3.68
CA VAL A 3 -61.34 31.10 -3.02
C VAL A 3 -60.46 32.11 -3.74
N THR A 4 -60.31 33.30 -3.17
CA THR A 4 -59.35 34.30 -3.67
C THR A 4 -57.95 33.84 -3.28
N LEU A 5 -57.26 33.15 -4.19
CA LEU A 5 -55.88 32.72 -4.04
C LEU A 5 -54.97 33.96 -3.96
N HIS A 6 -54.41 34.21 -2.77
CA HIS A 6 -53.50 35.33 -2.54
C HIS A 6 -52.13 35.04 -3.18
N PRO A 7 -51.53 35.97 -3.93
CA PRO A 7 -50.28 35.74 -4.67
C PRO A 7 -49.10 35.31 -3.77
N LEU A 8 -49.07 35.78 -2.51
CA LEU A 8 -48.08 35.34 -1.51
C LEU A 8 -48.18 33.85 -1.16
N GLY A 9 -49.39 33.29 -1.09
CA GLY A 9 -49.59 31.87 -0.78
C GLY A 9 -49.06 30.97 -1.89
N ILE A 10 -49.24 31.40 -3.15
CA ILE A 10 -48.71 30.70 -4.33
C ILE A 10 -47.17 30.72 -4.30
N ALA A 11 -46.56 31.88 -4.00
CA ALA A 11 -45.11 32.00 -3.94
C ALA A 11 -44.48 31.08 -2.88
N LEU A 12 -45.05 31.03 -1.67
CA LEU A 12 -44.58 30.13 -0.60
C LEU A 12 -44.72 28.65 -0.98
N ALA A 13 -45.84 28.27 -1.60
CA ALA A 13 -46.05 26.90 -2.07
C ALA A 13 -45.01 26.49 -3.12
N VAL A 14 -44.69 27.37 -4.07
CA VAL A 14 -43.69 27.12 -5.11
C VAL A 14 -42.29 26.94 -4.49
N ILE A 15 -41.91 27.80 -3.54
CA ILE A 15 -40.60 27.69 -2.85
C ILE A 15 -40.50 26.36 -2.09
N PHE A 16 -41.56 25.99 -1.36
CA PHE A 16 -41.58 24.74 -0.60
C PHE A 16 -41.49 23.51 -1.52
N VAL A 17 -42.22 23.50 -2.64
CA VAL A 17 -42.15 22.40 -3.61
C VAL A 17 -40.78 22.34 -4.27
N ALA A 18 -40.17 23.49 -4.61
CA ALA A 18 -38.84 23.55 -5.19
C ALA A 18 -37.77 23.05 -4.20
N SER A 19 -37.84 23.43 -2.92
CA SER A 19 -36.90 22.96 -1.89
C SER A 19 -37.06 21.46 -1.64
N MET A 20 -38.30 20.99 -1.57
CA MET A 20 -38.61 19.57 -1.38
C MET A 20 -38.12 18.75 -2.58
N ALA A 21 -38.32 19.22 -3.80
CA ALA A 21 -37.79 18.58 -5.02
C ALA A 21 -36.25 18.58 -5.05
N LEU A 22 -35.61 19.66 -4.58
CA LEU A 22 -34.15 19.72 -4.50
C LEU A 22 -33.60 18.68 -3.50
N LEU A 23 -34.22 18.57 -2.34
CA LEU A 23 -33.88 17.58 -1.31
C LEU A 23 -34.12 16.17 -1.80
N PHE A 24 -35.26 15.89 -2.42
CA PHE A 24 -35.54 14.56 -2.97
C PHE A 24 -34.60 14.22 -4.12
N ARG A 25 -34.25 15.16 -4.99
CA ARG A 25 -33.27 14.92 -6.07
C ARG A 25 -31.88 14.64 -5.52
N TRP A 26 -31.50 15.31 -4.43
CA TRP A 26 -30.24 15.07 -3.73
C TRP A 26 -30.25 13.70 -3.01
N MET A 27 -31.37 13.34 -2.38
CA MET A 27 -31.53 12.10 -1.61
C MET A 27 -31.73 10.85 -2.49
N PHE A 28 -32.42 10.96 -3.63
CA PHE A 28 -32.61 9.90 -4.63
C PHE A 28 -31.50 9.84 -5.67
N HIS A 29 -30.39 10.56 -5.46
CA HIS A 29 -29.18 10.35 -6.26
C HIS A 29 -28.55 9.02 -5.86
N VAL A 30 -29.13 7.91 -6.33
CA VAL A 30 -28.62 6.57 -6.09
C VAL A 30 -27.22 6.48 -6.70
N PRO A 31 -26.18 6.08 -5.94
CA PRO A 31 -24.87 5.84 -6.52
C PRO A 31 -25.02 4.81 -7.65
N PRO A 32 -24.31 4.96 -8.78
CA PRO A 32 -24.47 4.07 -9.93
C PRO A 32 -24.27 2.61 -9.51
N VAL A 33 -25.17 1.73 -9.96
CA VAL A 33 -25.09 0.29 -9.69
C VAL A 33 -23.84 -0.28 -10.38
N VAL A 34 -22.76 -0.42 -9.61
CA VAL A 34 -21.53 -1.03 -10.12
C VAL A 34 -21.78 -2.52 -10.37
N PRO A 35 -21.42 -3.08 -11.54
CA PRO A 35 -21.53 -4.51 -11.81
C PRO A 35 -20.83 -5.32 -10.71
N ARG A 36 -21.38 -6.49 -10.35
CA ARG A 36 -20.86 -7.32 -9.25
C ARG A 36 -19.39 -7.69 -9.45
N GLU A 37 -18.97 -7.87 -10.69
CA GLU A 37 -17.58 -8.14 -11.10
C GLU A 37 -16.65 -6.97 -10.73
N VAL A 38 -17.06 -5.74 -11.02
CA VAL A 38 -16.31 -4.51 -10.68
C VAL A 38 -16.25 -4.34 -9.16
N ALA A 39 -17.36 -4.56 -8.47
CA ALA A 39 -17.39 -4.47 -7.01
C ALA A 39 -16.54 -5.57 -6.33
N ALA A 40 -16.44 -6.77 -6.91
CA ALA A 40 -15.59 -7.85 -6.41
C ALA A 40 -14.10 -7.53 -6.59
N ALA A 41 -13.70 -7.04 -7.76
CA ALA A 41 -12.32 -6.61 -8.03
C ALA A 41 -11.90 -5.43 -7.13
N CYS A 42 -12.79 -4.44 -6.93
CA CYS A 42 -12.50 -3.35 -5.99
C CYS A 42 -12.38 -3.86 -4.56
N ARG A 43 -13.21 -4.82 -4.14
CA ARG A 43 -13.15 -5.38 -2.78
C ARG A 43 -11.89 -6.21 -2.52
N SER A 44 -11.38 -6.95 -3.51
CA SER A 44 -10.16 -7.74 -3.31
C SER A 44 -8.94 -6.86 -3.05
N VAL A 45 -8.84 -5.73 -3.75
CA VAL A 45 -7.74 -4.76 -3.56
C VAL A 45 -7.99 -3.87 -2.31
N ALA A 46 -9.25 -3.57 -1.99
CA ALA A 46 -9.61 -2.82 -0.79
C ALA A 46 -9.45 -3.62 0.52
N ALA A 47 -9.05 -4.89 0.45
CA ALA A 47 -8.86 -5.76 1.60
C ALA A 47 -7.42 -5.77 2.15
N LEU A 48 -6.46 -5.06 1.54
CA LEU A 48 -5.07 -5.01 2.01
C LEU A 48 -4.96 -4.23 3.32
N GLN A 49 -5.01 -4.90 4.46
CA GLN A 49 -4.90 -4.30 5.79
C GLN A 49 -3.46 -4.24 6.28
N ARG A 50 -2.60 -5.18 5.85
CA ARG A 50 -1.18 -5.21 6.21
C ARG A 50 -0.31 -5.42 4.98
N ILE A 51 0.57 -4.46 4.71
CA ILE A 51 1.44 -4.46 3.55
C ILE A 51 2.90 -4.54 4.00
N LEU A 52 3.62 -5.58 3.58
CA LEU A 52 5.05 -5.76 3.84
C LEU A 52 5.88 -5.08 2.75
N VAL A 53 6.84 -4.25 3.16
CA VAL A 53 7.78 -3.57 2.26
C VAL A 53 9.21 -3.89 2.67
N PRO A 54 9.95 -4.69 1.88
CA PRO A 54 11.37 -4.88 2.07
C PRO A 54 12.15 -3.62 1.71
N VAL A 55 12.94 -3.12 2.65
CA VAL A 55 13.77 -1.91 2.48
C VAL A 55 15.25 -2.26 2.36
N SER A 56 15.98 -1.46 1.59
CA SER A 56 17.42 -1.62 1.36
C SER A 56 18.23 -0.32 1.42
N GLY A 57 17.57 0.80 1.74
CA GLY A 57 18.18 2.14 1.69
C GLY A 57 18.47 2.62 0.25
N SER A 58 17.82 2.01 -0.74
CA SER A 58 17.91 2.43 -2.13
C SER A 58 16.64 3.17 -2.55
N ILE A 59 16.78 4.08 -3.52
CA ILE A 59 15.66 4.83 -4.10
C ILE A 59 14.55 3.92 -4.64
N VAL A 60 14.91 2.73 -5.13
CA VAL A 60 13.97 1.71 -5.61
C VAL A 60 13.08 1.19 -4.47
N ALA A 61 13.65 0.98 -3.29
CA ALA A 61 12.89 0.54 -2.11
C ALA A 61 12.05 1.67 -1.51
N GLU A 62 12.56 2.90 -1.51
CA GLU A 62 11.82 4.09 -1.06
C GLU A 62 10.60 4.35 -1.94
N ARG A 63 10.76 4.25 -3.26
CA ARG A 63 9.66 4.34 -4.22
C ARG A 63 8.62 3.24 -4.03
N ALA A 64 9.05 2.01 -3.75
CA ALA A 64 8.14 0.92 -3.42
C ALA A 64 7.37 1.19 -2.10
N THR A 65 8.00 1.85 -1.14
CA THR A 65 7.36 2.29 0.11
C THR A 65 6.27 3.33 -0.18
N GLU A 66 6.58 4.33 -1.01
CA GLU A 66 5.60 5.32 -1.48
C GLU A 66 4.41 4.64 -2.18
N LEU A 67 4.66 3.67 -3.05
CA LEU A 67 3.61 2.91 -3.72
C LEU A 67 2.74 2.13 -2.73
N ALA A 68 3.36 1.46 -1.76
CA ALA A 68 2.65 0.72 -0.71
C ALA A 68 1.71 1.64 0.10
N CYS A 69 2.17 2.86 0.42
CA CYS A 69 1.34 3.84 1.10
C CYS A 69 0.11 4.22 0.27
N ARG A 70 0.29 4.50 -1.01
CA ARG A 70 -0.83 4.84 -1.92
C ARG A 70 -1.85 3.70 -2.05
N LEU A 71 -1.38 2.46 -2.07
CA LEU A 71 -2.25 1.28 -2.10
C LEU A 71 -3.02 1.11 -0.78
N GLY A 72 -2.35 1.34 0.35
CA GLY A 72 -2.92 1.21 1.69
C GLY A 72 -3.81 2.37 2.14
N GLN A 73 -3.78 3.51 1.44
CA GLN A 73 -4.40 4.76 1.90
C GLN A 73 -5.90 4.64 2.16
N ALA A 74 -6.63 3.98 1.26
CA ALA A 74 -8.09 3.89 1.32
C ALA A 74 -8.58 3.16 2.58
N GLN A 75 -7.88 2.11 3.01
CA GLN A 75 -8.23 1.30 4.18
C GLN A 75 -7.36 1.57 5.42
N LYS A 76 -6.50 2.59 5.37
CA LYS A 76 -5.52 2.90 6.44
C LYS A 76 -4.68 1.69 6.83
N ALA A 77 -4.14 1.01 5.81
CA ALA A 77 -3.36 -0.21 6.00
C ALA A 77 -2.11 0.04 6.86
N GLU A 78 -1.73 -0.98 7.63
CA GLU A 78 -0.47 -1.04 8.36
C GLU A 78 0.67 -1.37 7.40
N ILE A 79 1.67 -0.49 7.33
CA ILE A 79 2.88 -0.69 6.54
C ILE A 79 3.95 -1.32 7.42
N LEU A 80 4.26 -2.59 7.17
CA LEU A 80 5.33 -3.30 7.83
C LEU A 80 6.62 -3.17 7.00
N LEU A 81 7.59 -2.42 7.50
CA LEU A 81 8.89 -2.19 6.88
C LEU A 81 9.88 -3.23 7.40
N VAL A 82 10.60 -3.91 6.50
CA VAL A 82 11.59 -4.93 6.91
C VAL A 82 12.95 -4.69 6.26
N TYR A 83 14.00 -4.67 7.08
CA TYR A 83 15.38 -4.78 6.60
C TYR A 83 15.91 -6.18 6.95
N VAL A 84 16.44 -6.90 5.97
CA VAL A 84 17.04 -8.22 6.19
C VAL A 84 18.55 -8.09 6.23
N VAL A 85 19.14 -8.44 7.37
CA VAL A 85 20.59 -8.56 7.51
C VAL A 85 21.00 -9.93 6.96
N GLU A 86 21.68 -9.95 5.81
CA GLU A 86 22.18 -11.20 5.24
C GLU A 86 23.44 -11.66 5.99
N VAL A 87 23.28 -12.71 6.81
CA VAL A 87 24.36 -13.25 7.66
C VAL A 87 25.14 -14.35 6.93
N PRO A 88 26.47 -14.20 6.75
CA PRO A 88 27.31 -15.23 6.13
C PRO A 88 27.30 -16.56 6.89
N PHE A 89 27.56 -17.67 6.18
CA PHE A 89 27.67 -19.01 6.79
C PHE A 89 28.83 -19.17 7.77
N THR A 90 29.79 -18.26 7.75
CA THR A 90 30.93 -18.24 8.68
C THR A 90 30.56 -17.70 10.06
N LEU A 91 29.40 -17.07 10.22
CA LEU A 91 28.90 -16.52 11.48
C LEU A 91 27.65 -17.29 11.94
N ALA A 92 27.40 -17.28 13.26
CA ALA A 92 26.12 -17.71 13.80
C ALA A 92 25.01 -16.78 13.30
N LEU A 93 23.80 -17.30 13.10
CA LEU A 93 22.70 -16.50 12.53
C LEU A 93 22.36 -15.27 13.39
N ASP A 94 22.50 -15.40 14.71
CA ASP A 94 22.24 -14.34 15.68
C ASP A 94 23.51 -13.52 16.01
N ALA A 95 24.60 -13.71 15.27
CA ALA A 95 25.81 -12.94 15.49
C ALA A 95 25.55 -11.46 15.12
N PRO A 96 25.92 -10.51 16.00
CA PRO A 96 25.73 -9.09 15.69
C PRO A 96 26.61 -8.69 14.51
N VAL A 97 26.01 -7.95 13.55
CA VAL A 97 26.70 -7.37 12.40
C VAL A 97 26.49 -5.84 12.43
N PRO A 98 27.28 -5.11 13.26
CA PRO A 98 26.97 -3.73 13.62
C PRO A 98 26.87 -2.76 12.42
N THR A 99 27.65 -3.02 11.37
CA THR A 99 27.65 -2.23 10.13
C THR A 99 26.35 -2.37 9.36
N GLU A 100 25.80 -3.58 9.26
CA GLU A 100 24.52 -3.84 8.59
C GLU A 100 23.34 -3.36 9.44
N ASP A 101 23.43 -3.48 10.77
CA ASP A 101 22.41 -2.95 11.67
C ASP A 101 22.27 -1.42 11.56
N ALA A 102 23.40 -0.71 11.46
CA ALA A 102 23.40 0.74 11.28
C ALA A 102 22.76 1.16 9.95
N LYS A 103 23.13 0.48 8.85
CA LYS A 103 22.50 0.70 7.53
C LYS A 103 21.01 0.39 7.55
N GLY A 104 20.63 -0.72 8.17
CA GLY A 104 19.23 -1.14 8.29
C GLY A 104 18.39 -0.14 9.05
N ARG A 105 18.91 0.38 10.19
CA ARG A 105 18.25 1.45 10.95
C ARG A 105 18.04 2.71 10.11
N GLU A 106 19.06 3.12 9.35
CA GLU A 106 18.94 4.31 8.51
C GLU A 106 17.96 4.12 7.35
N ALA A 107 18.00 2.96 6.68
CA ALA A 107 17.05 2.61 5.62
C ALA A 107 15.60 2.59 6.14
N LEU A 108 15.38 1.97 7.31
CA LEU A 108 14.06 1.93 7.94
C LEU A 108 13.60 3.31 8.39
N ARG A 109 14.50 4.16 8.89
CA ARG A 109 14.19 5.55 9.28
C ARG A 109 13.67 6.34 8.08
N THR A 110 14.34 6.27 6.94
CA THR A 110 13.88 6.95 5.72
C THR A 110 12.53 6.43 5.25
N ALA A 111 12.34 5.11 5.21
CA ALA A 111 11.07 4.51 4.81
C ALA A 111 9.93 4.86 5.78
N GLN A 112 10.20 4.89 7.09
CA GLN A 112 9.21 5.30 8.10
C GLN A 112 8.74 6.73 7.87
N LEU A 113 9.66 7.66 7.57
CA LEU A 113 9.30 9.05 7.25
C LEU A 113 8.41 9.17 6.02
N ILE A 114 8.55 8.27 5.04
CA ILE A 114 7.65 8.22 3.88
C ILE A 114 6.25 7.80 4.35
N VAL A 115 6.13 6.73 5.13
CA VAL A 115 4.83 6.26 5.64
C VAL A 115 4.14 7.33 6.50
N ASP A 116 4.90 8.01 7.36
CA ASP A 116 4.39 9.05 8.25
C ASP A 116 3.80 10.23 7.46
N GLN A 117 4.36 10.58 6.29
CA GLN A 117 3.81 11.62 5.40
C GLN A 117 2.42 11.28 4.86
N HIS A 118 2.08 10.00 4.75
CA HIS A 118 0.75 9.54 4.34
C HIS A 118 -0.22 9.37 5.52
N GLY A 119 0.26 9.52 6.76
CA GLY A 119 -0.55 9.38 7.98
C GLY A 119 -1.00 7.93 8.24
N LEU A 120 -0.22 6.95 7.77
CA LEU A 120 -0.51 5.52 7.92
C LEU A 120 0.24 4.93 9.12
N PRO A 121 -0.30 3.87 9.76
CA PRO A 121 0.43 3.14 10.79
C PRO A 121 1.62 2.40 10.16
N ALA A 122 2.80 2.53 10.76
CA ALA A 122 3.95 1.75 10.36
C ALA A 122 4.65 1.04 11.53
N ARG A 123 5.17 -0.15 11.21
CA ARG A 123 6.05 -0.94 12.07
C ARG A 123 7.32 -1.25 11.29
N SER A 124 8.45 -1.25 11.97
CA SER A 124 9.73 -1.61 11.37
C SER A 124 10.34 -2.82 12.08
N LYS A 125 10.96 -3.72 11.31
CA LYS A 125 11.73 -4.85 11.83
C LYS A 125 13.07 -4.98 11.12
N ILE A 126 14.11 -5.29 11.88
CA ILE A 126 15.39 -5.79 11.35
C ILE A 126 15.43 -7.28 11.69
N ILE A 127 15.60 -8.12 10.68
CA ILE A 127 15.67 -9.57 10.87
C ILE A 127 16.97 -10.14 10.29
N PRO A 128 17.70 -11.00 11.03
CA PRO A 128 18.82 -11.73 10.48
C PRO A 128 18.32 -12.92 9.63
N HIS A 129 18.87 -13.09 8.43
CA HIS A 129 18.59 -14.28 7.62
C HIS A 129 19.77 -14.60 6.71
N ARG A 130 19.87 -15.84 6.20
CA ARG A 130 20.92 -16.21 5.23
C ARG A 130 20.66 -15.67 3.81
N TYR A 131 19.40 -15.43 3.52
CA TYR A 131 18.90 -14.97 2.23
C TYR A 131 17.73 -14.02 2.49
N ALA A 132 17.75 -12.83 1.88
CA ALA A 132 16.70 -11.84 2.03
C ALA A 132 15.31 -12.38 1.68
N SER A 133 15.19 -13.14 0.58
CA SER A 133 13.91 -13.70 0.12
C SER A 133 13.27 -14.60 1.17
N ALA A 134 14.05 -15.46 1.79
CA ALA A 134 13.54 -16.39 2.81
C ALA A 134 13.15 -15.67 4.11
N GLY A 135 13.91 -14.64 4.52
CA GLY A 135 13.53 -13.81 5.67
C GLY A 135 12.23 -13.04 5.43
N ILE A 136 12.08 -12.45 4.23
CA ILE A 136 10.86 -11.73 3.83
C ILE A 136 9.66 -12.67 3.80
N LEU A 137 9.78 -13.85 3.17
CA LEU A 137 8.71 -14.84 3.10
C LEU A 137 8.31 -15.37 4.48
N HIS A 138 9.29 -15.61 5.36
CA HIS A 138 9.04 -16.04 6.73
C HIS A 138 8.24 -14.98 7.50
N LEU A 139 8.69 -13.73 7.46
CA LEU A 139 8.00 -12.64 8.13
C LEU A 139 6.60 -12.37 7.55
N ALA A 140 6.46 -12.45 6.23
CA ALA A 140 5.16 -12.31 5.56
C ALA A 140 4.14 -13.31 6.10
N LYS A 141 4.57 -14.56 6.30
CA LYS A 141 3.74 -15.63 6.85
C LYS A 141 3.47 -15.44 8.34
N GLU A 142 4.50 -15.09 9.12
CA GLU A 142 4.39 -14.87 10.57
C GLU A 142 3.43 -13.72 10.91
N GLU A 143 3.55 -12.60 10.20
CA GLU A 143 2.73 -11.41 10.40
C GLU A 143 1.41 -11.44 9.61
N MET A 144 1.15 -12.53 8.87
CA MET A 144 -0.05 -12.72 8.05
C MET A 144 -0.33 -11.48 7.19
N VAL A 145 0.66 -11.07 6.40
CA VAL A 145 0.55 -9.89 5.54
C VAL A 145 -0.29 -10.19 4.31
N ASP A 146 -1.07 -9.23 3.85
CA ASP A 146 -1.96 -9.41 2.70
C ASP A 146 -1.21 -9.24 1.39
N ALA A 147 -0.21 -8.34 1.36
CA ALA A 147 0.62 -8.08 0.20
C ALA A 147 2.09 -7.80 0.57
N ILE A 148 2.99 -8.17 -0.34
CA ILE A 148 4.39 -7.74 -0.37
C ILE A 148 4.56 -6.75 -1.53
N VAL A 149 4.99 -5.53 -1.23
CA VAL A 149 5.33 -4.52 -2.24
C VAL A 149 6.83 -4.35 -2.27
N MET A 150 7.46 -4.56 -3.43
CA MET A 150 8.91 -4.40 -3.55
C MET A 150 9.32 -3.77 -4.88
N GLY A 151 10.36 -2.95 -4.83
CA GLY A 151 10.92 -2.33 -6.01
C GLY A 151 11.86 -3.27 -6.77
N VAL A 152 11.82 -3.21 -8.10
CA VAL A 152 12.72 -3.93 -9.00
C VAL A 152 13.32 -2.98 -10.04
N GLY A 153 14.48 -3.33 -10.61
CA GLY A 153 15.08 -2.57 -11.72
C GLY A 153 16.29 -1.69 -11.37
N ALA A 154 16.85 -1.75 -10.16
CA ALA A 154 18.17 -1.17 -9.92
C ALA A 154 19.19 -1.82 -10.87
N LYS A 155 19.82 -1.01 -11.75
CA LYS A 155 20.85 -1.45 -12.71
C LYS A 155 21.94 -2.26 -11.99
N ARG A 156 21.86 -3.59 -12.05
CA ARG A 156 23.01 -4.47 -11.90
C ARG A 156 23.36 -4.99 -13.29
N SER A 157 24.54 -4.60 -13.77
CA SER A 157 25.12 -5.12 -15.02
C SER A 157 25.03 -6.65 -15.01
N GLY A 158 24.36 -7.25 -16.02
CA GLY A 158 24.30 -8.70 -16.23
C GLY A 158 23.01 -9.43 -15.86
N LEU A 159 21.97 -8.77 -15.35
CA LEU A 159 20.64 -9.38 -15.20
C LEU A 159 19.76 -9.08 -16.42
N VAL A 160 19.44 -10.12 -17.20
CA VAL A 160 18.73 -10.05 -18.48
C VAL A 160 17.32 -9.45 -18.37
N ASP A 161 16.67 -9.57 -17.21
CA ASP A 161 15.22 -9.28 -17.07
C ASP A 161 14.87 -8.10 -16.15
N GLY A 162 15.85 -7.49 -15.49
CA GLY A 162 15.63 -6.38 -14.54
C GLY A 162 14.92 -6.76 -13.23
N ILE A 163 14.58 -8.03 -13.03
CA ILE A 163 14.02 -8.59 -11.78
C ILE A 163 15.14 -9.36 -11.06
N GLY A 164 15.49 -8.94 -9.84
CA GLY A 164 16.54 -9.59 -9.05
C GLY A 164 16.15 -10.98 -8.52
N ARG A 165 17.15 -11.78 -8.14
CA ARG A 165 16.94 -13.14 -7.57
C ARG A 165 15.97 -13.16 -6.39
N THR A 166 16.06 -12.17 -5.50
CA THR A 166 15.15 -12.05 -4.34
C THR A 166 13.68 -11.93 -4.77
N ALA A 167 13.40 -11.06 -5.75
CA ALA A 167 12.04 -10.88 -6.27
C ALA A 167 11.51 -12.14 -6.95
N GLN A 168 12.36 -12.83 -7.73
CA GLN A 168 11.98 -14.09 -8.38
C GLN A 168 11.65 -15.18 -7.36
N GLU A 169 12.42 -15.31 -6.28
CA GLU A 169 12.13 -16.31 -5.24
C GLU A 169 10.86 -15.97 -4.44
N ILE A 170 10.60 -14.68 -4.18
CA ILE A 170 9.35 -14.26 -3.53
C ILE A 170 8.15 -14.56 -4.42
N LEU A 171 8.20 -14.19 -5.71
CA LEU A 171 7.11 -14.47 -6.66
C LEU A 171 6.75 -15.96 -6.76
N LYS A 172 7.74 -16.85 -6.63
CA LYS A 172 7.51 -18.30 -6.72
C LYS A 172 6.89 -18.90 -5.46
N ARG A 173 7.11 -18.30 -4.29
CA ARG A 173 6.85 -18.96 -3.00
C ARG A 173 5.91 -18.20 -2.07
N ALA A 174 5.62 -16.93 -2.35
CA ALA A 174 4.73 -16.14 -1.53
C ALA A 174 3.31 -16.73 -1.57
N GLU A 175 2.70 -16.86 -0.39
CA GLU A 175 1.30 -17.27 -0.22
C GLU A 175 0.34 -16.07 -0.27
N CYS A 176 0.87 -14.85 -0.21
CA CYS A 176 0.15 -13.58 -0.25
C CYS A 176 0.32 -12.88 -1.60
N GLU A 177 -0.38 -11.77 -1.81
CA GLU A 177 -0.22 -10.96 -3.02
C GLU A 177 1.21 -10.38 -3.11
N VAL A 178 1.75 -10.28 -4.33
CA VAL A 178 3.09 -9.71 -4.57
C VAL A 178 2.99 -8.66 -5.65
N ILE A 179 3.39 -7.44 -5.33
CA ILE A 179 3.37 -6.28 -6.22
C ILE A 179 4.81 -5.83 -6.46
N LEU A 180 5.23 -5.86 -7.72
CA LEU A 180 6.56 -5.41 -8.13
C LEU A 180 6.48 -4.00 -8.74
N ASP A 181 7.15 -3.03 -8.10
CA ASP A 181 7.35 -1.70 -8.67
C ASP A 181 8.63 -1.67 -9.52
N LYS A 182 8.47 -1.86 -10.83
CA LYS A 182 9.59 -1.71 -11.77
C LYS A 182 9.85 -0.24 -12.03
N THR A 183 10.92 0.29 -11.46
CA THR A 183 11.30 1.69 -11.66
C THR A 183 11.85 1.90 -13.08
N PRO A 184 11.35 2.89 -13.85
CA PRO A 184 11.92 3.23 -15.14
C PRO A 184 13.33 3.81 -14.97
N VAL A 185 14.22 3.51 -15.93
CA VAL A 185 15.65 3.88 -15.87
C VAL A 185 15.88 5.40 -15.77
N ALA A 186 14.90 6.23 -16.12
CA ALA A 186 14.98 7.68 -16.03
C ALA A 186 14.82 8.24 -14.60
N CYS A 187 14.36 7.42 -13.64
CA CYS A 187 14.13 7.82 -12.25
C CYS A 187 15.20 7.28 -11.28
N LEU A 188 16.28 6.67 -11.79
CA LEU A 188 17.40 6.10 -11.04
C LEU A 188 18.67 6.90 -11.30
#